data_AF-W2TR59-F1
#
_entry.id   AF-W2TR59-F1
#
_cell.length_a   1.000
_cell.length_b   1.000
_cell.length_c   1.000
_cell.angle_alpha   90.00
_cell.angle_beta   90.00
_cell.angle_gamma   90.00
#
_symmetry.space_group_name_H-M   'P 1'
#
loop_
_entity.id
_entity.type
_entity.pdbx_description
1 polymer ?
#
loop_
_entity_poly.entity_id
_entity_poly.type
_entity_poly.pdbx_seq_one_letter_code
_entity_poly.pdbx_strand_id
1 'polypeptide(L)'
;MLREFIQHYVAKFAYSNAQVADLWKAMDEVVGNFDGPRGKMTVIDFADPWTTQMGFPIVTVESANATHLKLTQVRYKKNPNAKEQEKYQNPKYGFKWDVPIWYQEGGEDTRLAWLGRDEPLYLKLNNPENPVVINTGRTGFYRQNYDDKGWKKITAQLKQNHKVRRQKVYVCHESDSWISILVFFD
;
A
#
# COMPACT_ATOMS: atom_id res chain seq x y z
N MET A 1 13.58 -4.82 17.07
CA MET A 1 13.54 -5.28 15.67
C MET A 1 14.35 -4.42 14.69
N LEU A 2 13.89 -3.23 14.23
CA LEU A 2 14.66 -2.46 13.22
C LEU A 2 16.08 -2.08 13.69
N ARG A 3 16.22 -1.64 14.95
CA ARG A 3 17.51 -1.32 15.55
C ARG A 3 18.44 -2.54 15.64
N GLU A 4 17.90 -3.70 16.02
CA GLU A 4 18.65 -4.95 16.12
C GLU A 4 19.12 -5.41 14.74
N PHE A 5 18.27 -5.30 13.72
CA PHE A 5 18.64 -5.56 12.34
C PHE A 5 19.80 -4.68 11.88
N ILE A 6 19.73 -3.37 12.10
CA ILE A 6 20.80 -2.45 11.69
C ILE A 6 22.11 -2.80 12.40
N GLN A 7 22.06 -3.09 13.70
CA GLN A 7 23.24 -3.50 14.46
C GLN A 7 23.83 -4.82 13.95
N HIS A 8 22.98 -5.81 13.68
CA HIS A 8 23.39 -7.10 13.10
C HIS A 8 24.03 -6.93 11.72
N TYR A 9 23.40 -6.18 10.83
CA TYR A 9 23.90 -5.94 9.47
C TYR A 9 25.25 -5.20 9.48
N VAL A 10 25.36 -4.10 10.24
CA VAL A 10 26.60 -3.33 10.33
C VAL A 10 27.74 -4.17 10.94
N ALA A 11 27.46 -4.97 11.98
CA ALA A 11 28.46 -5.84 12.56
C ALA A 11 28.92 -6.94 11.59
N LYS A 12 28.00 -7.52 10.82
CA LYS A 12 28.27 -8.61 9.87
C LYS A 12 29.11 -8.18 8.68
N PHE A 13 28.92 -6.96 8.18
CA PHE A 13 29.63 -6.42 7.02
C PHE A 13 30.70 -5.38 7.39
N ALA A 14 31.09 -5.30 8.67
CA ALA A 14 32.14 -4.41 9.11
C ALA A 14 33.43 -4.66 8.33
N TYR A 15 34.01 -3.60 7.77
CA TYR A 15 35.25 -3.62 6.97
C TYR A 15 35.17 -4.45 5.67
N SER A 16 33.96 -4.74 5.18
CA SER A 16 33.73 -5.42 3.90
C SER A 16 32.71 -4.65 3.04
N ASN A 17 32.42 -5.17 1.84
CA ASN A 17 31.37 -4.66 0.96
C ASN A 17 30.10 -5.51 1.09
N ALA A 18 28.94 -4.92 0.81
CA ALA A 18 27.65 -5.60 0.83
C ALA A 18 26.80 -5.20 -0.38
N GLN A 19 25.95 -6.13 -0.83
CA GLN A 19 24.98 -5.91 -1.90
C GLN A 19 23.56 -5.77 -1.33
N VAL A 20 22.60 -5.36 -2.18
CA VAL A 20 21.19 -5.24 -1.78
C VAL A 20 20.62 -6.57 -1.27
N ALA A 21 21.01 -7.69 -1.88
CA ALA A 21 20.59 -9.02 -1.43
C ALA A 21 21.09 -9.35 0.00
N ASP A 22 22.28 -8.89 0.36
CA ASP A 22 22.86 -9.09 1.70
C ASP A 22 22.09 -8.34 2.78
N LEU A 23 21.58 -7.16 2.45
CA LEU A 23 20.74 -6.35 3.34
C LEU A 23 19.46 -7.11 3.71
N TRP A 24 18.74 -7.59 2.71
CA TRP A 24 17.47 -8.29 2.93
C TRP A 24 17.67 -9.63 3.64
N LYS A 25 18.76 -10.35 3.31
CA LYS A 25 19.12 -11.59 4.00
C LYS A 25 19.42 -11.36 5.49
N ALA A 26 20.16 -10.30 5.83
CA ALA A 26 20.41 -9.94 7.22
C ALA A 26 19.12 -9.54 7.96
N MET A 27 18.15 -8.95 7.24
CA MET A 27 16.84 -8.65 7.81
C MET A 27 16.02 -9.91 8.05
N ASP A 28 16.04 -10.87 7.12
CA ASP A 28 15.40 -12.18 7.28
C ASP A 28 15.97 -12.98 8.46
N GLU A 29 17.28 -12.91 8.70
CA GLU A 29 17.91 -13.55 9.86
C GLU A 29 17.41 -13.02 11.22
N VAL A 30 16.98 -11.76 11.28
CA VAL A 30 16.51 -11.10 12.52
C VAL A 30 14.99 -11.15 12.67
N VAL A 31 14.26 -10.93 11.57
CA VAL A 31 12.79 -10.88 11.56
C VAL A 31 12.19 -12.27 11.45
N GLY A 32 12.83 -13.16 10.68
CA GLY A 32 12.27 -14.43 10.26
C GLY A 32 11.08 -14.25 9.32
N ASN A 33 10.33 -15.34 9.14
CA ASN A 33 9.15 -15.35 8.27
C ASN A 33 7.97 -14.64 8.95
N PHE A 34 7.31 -13.74 8.22
CA PHE A 34 6.10 -13.05 8.67
C PHE A 34 4.88 -13.45 7.84
N ASP A 35 3.69 -13.07 8.29
CA ASP A 35 2.44 -13.35 7.58
C ASP A 35 2.27 -12.41 6.38
N GLY A 36 2.12 -13.01 5.20
CA GLY A 36 1.88 -12.35 3.92
C GLY A 36 0.58 -12.83 3.25
N PRO A 37 0.31 -12.38 2.01
CA PRO A 37 -0.94 -12.69 1.31
C PRO A 37 -1.12 -14.18 0.98
N ARG A 38 -0.02 -14.95 0.93
CA ARG A 38 -0.01 -16.37 0.54
C ARG A 38 0.57 -17.27 1.64
N GLY A 39 0.42 -16.85 2.90
CA GLY A 39 0.98 -17.52 4.07
C GLY A 39 2.30 -16.88 4.52
N LYS A 40 3.25 -17.69 4.98
CA LYS A 40 4.54 -17.17 5.46
C LYS A 40 5.38 -16.65 4.29
N MET A 41 5.95 -15.46 4.47
CA MET A 41 6.74 -14.74 3.47
C MET A 41 8.02 -14.22 4.11
N THR A 42 9.10 -14.17 3.31
CA THR A 42 10.37 -13.55 3.71
C THR A 42 10.40 -12.06 3.36
N VAL A 43 11.30 -11.32 3.97
CA VAL A 43 11.58 -9.92 3.65
C VAL A 43 12.11 -9.80 2.23
N ILE A 44 12.94 -10.76 1.76
CA ILE A 44 13.40 -10.81 0.36
C ILE A 44 12.20 -10.92 -0.59
N ASP A 45 11.28 -11.85 -0.35
CA ASP A 45 10.11 -12.06 -1.21
C ASP A 45 9.23 -10.80 -1.30
N PHE A 46 9.12 -10.08 -0.19
CA PHE A 46 8.45 -8.79 -0.15
C PHE A 46 9.22 -7.72 -0.90
N ALA A 47 10.52 -7.54 -0.63
CA ALA A 47 11.31 -6.42 -1.14
C ALA A 47 11.65 -6.53 -2.63
N ASP A 48 11.78 -7.73 -3.18
CA ASP A 48 12.14 -7.97 -4.58
C ASP A 48 11.21 -7.22 -5.57
N PRO A 49 9.87 -7.34 -5.53
CA PRO A 49 8.99 -6.58 -6.42
C PRO A 49 9.04 -5.07 -6.20
N TRP A 50 9.34 -4.59 -4.99
CA TRP A 50 9.42 -3.15 -4.67
C TRP A 50 10.72 -2.50 -5.15
N THR A 51 11.79 -3.29 -5.30
CA THR A 51 13.13 -2.78 -5.65
C THR A 51 13.53 -3.05 -7.10
N THR A 52 12.93 -4.06 -7.74
CA THR A 52 13.28 -4.47 -9.13
C THR A 52 12.33 -3.94 -10.20
N GLN A 53 11.28 -3.21 -9.82
CA GLN A 53 10.29 -2.66 -10.73
C GLN A 53 10.26 -1.14 -10.63
N MET A 54 10.05 -0.46 -11.76
CA MET A 54 9.90 0.99 -11.76
C MET A 54 8.48 1.43 -11.41
N GLY A 55 8.37 2.44 -10.54
CA GLY A 55 7.09 3.03 -10.13
C GLY A 55 6.55 2.43 -8.83
N PHE A 56 5.26 2.61 -8.60
CA PHE A 56 4.55 2.17 -7.40
C PHE A 56 3.05 1.98 -7.71
N PRO A 57 2.30 1.23 -6.90
CA PRO A 57 0.89 1.00 -7.14
C PRO A 57 0.03 2.19 -6.67
N ILE A 58 -1.08 2.38 -7.37
CA ILE A 58 -2.28 3.02 -6.83
C ILE A 58 -3.26 1.92 -6.45
N VAL A 59 -3.72 1.95 -5.20
CA VAL A 59 -4.71 1.03 -4.65
C VAL A 59 -6.07 1.71 -4.72
N THR A 60 -6.99 1.12 -5.49
CA THR A 60 -8.35 1.62 -5.65
C THR A 60 -9.29 0.83 -4.75
N VAL A 61 -10.09 1.54 -3.95
CA VAL A 61 -11.09 1.01 -3.04
C VAL A 61 -12.47 1.25 -3.64
N GLU A 62 -13.19 0.19 -3.95
CA GLU A 62 -14.51 0.24 -4.58
C GLU A 62 -15.54 -0.55 -3.77
N SER A 63 -16.78 -0.10 -3.77
CA SER A 63 -17.88 -0.83 -3.13
C SER A 63 -18.25 -2.07 -3.96
N ALA A 64 -17.95 -3.27 -3.45
CA ALA A 64 -18.34 -4.53 -4.11
C ALA A 64 -19.83 -4.83 -3.89
N ASN A 65 -20.30 -4.60 -2.67
CA ASN A 65 -21.71 -4.70 -2.27
C ASN A 65 -21.94 -3.83 -1.02
N ALA A 66 -23.11 -3.94 -0.39
CA ALA A 66 -23.44 -3.13 0.78
C ALA A 66 -22.50 -3.35 1.98
N THR A 67 -21.86 -4.52 2.09
CA THR A 67 -21.07 -4.93 3.27
C THR A 67 -19.60 -5.23 2.94
N HIS A 68 -19.18 -5.14 1.68
CA HIS A 68 -17.83 -5.47 1.25
C HIS A 68 -17.23 -4.39 0.35
N LEU A 69 -15.97 -4.07 0.61
CA LEU A 69 -15.13 -3.27 -0.26
C LEU A 69 -14.19 -4.18 -1.04
N LYS A 70 -14.00 -3.88 -2.33
CA LYS A 70 -13.02 -4.51 -3.20
C LYS A 70 -11.83 -3.57 -3.35
N LEU A 71 -10.64 -4.07 -3.08
CA LEU A 71 -9.39 -3.37 -3.25
C LEU A 71 -8.65 -3.98 -4.44
N THR A 72 -8.26 -3.13 -5.38
CA THR A 72 -7.47 -3.49 -6.55
C THR A 72 -6.22 -2.64 -6.63
N GLN A 73 -5.19 -3.13 -7.31
CA GLN A 73 -3.97 -2.37 -7.57
C GLN A 73 -3.75 -2.21 -9.06
N VAL A 74 -3.28 -1.03 -9.46
CA VAL A 74 -2.71 -0.79 -10.78
C VAL A 74 -1.46 0.06 -10.62
N ARG A 75 -0.55 -0.01 -11.59
CA ARG A 75 0.64 0.84 -11.60
C ARG A 75 0.23 2.32 -11.75
N TYR A 76 0.77 3.18 -10.90
CA TYR A 76 0.58 4.62 -11.07
C TYR A 76 1.34 5.14 -12.30
N LYS A 77 0.63 5.88 -13.15
CA LYS A 77 1.18 6.60 -14.31
C LYS A 77 0.74 8.06 -14.25
N LYS A 78 1.65 9.00 -14.55
CA LYS A 78 1.30 10.43 -14.63
C LYS A 78 0.29 10.69 -15.76
N ASN A 79 0.46 10.01 -16.88
CA ASN A 79 -0.50 9.96 -17.97
C ASN A 79 -1.11 8.55 -18.01
N PRO A 80 -2.39 8.38 -17.63
CA PRO A 80 -3.08 7.08 -17.67
C PRO A 80 -3.09 6.43 -19.06
N ASN A 81 -3.18 7.25 -20.10
CA ASN A 81 -3.28 6.84 -21.50
C ASN A 81 -1.92 6.53 -22.14
N ALA A 82 -0.81 6.72 -21.41
CA ALA A 82 0.51 6.36 -21.90
C ALA A 82 0.63 4.84 -22.05
N LYS A 83 1.01 4.40 -23.25
CA LYS A 83 1.29 2.99 -23.55
C LYS A 83 2.40 2.47 -22.65
N GLU A 84 2.17 1.31 -22.04
CA GLU A 84 3.18 0.57 -21.30
C GLU A 84 4.24 0.10 -22.30
N GLN A 85 5.50 0.52 -22.13
CA GLN A 85 6.57 -0.04 -22.95
C GLN A 85 7.01 -1.36 -22.30
N GLU A 86 6.93 -2.46 -23.04
CA GLU A 86 7.29 -3.81 -22.58
C GLU A 86 8.69 -3.86 -21.97
N LYS A 87 9.64 -3.05 -22.46
CA LYS A 87 11.01 -2.94 -21.94
C LYS A 87 11.10 -2.57 -20.45
N TYR A 88 10.06 -1.97 -19.89
CA TYR A 88 9.99 -1.59 -18.48
C TYR A 88 9.24 -2.61 -17.63
N GLN A 89 8.52 -3.53 -18.27
CA GLN A 89 7.76 -4.56 -17.58
C GLN A 89 8.72 -5.61 -17.05
N ASN A 90 8.71 -5.79 -15.75
CA ASN A 90 9.43 -6.92 -15.16
C ASN A 90 8.64 -8.21 -15.48
N PRO A 91 9.23 -9.18 -16.20
CA PRO A 91 8.52 -10.38 -16.62
C PRO A 91 7.96 -11.21 -15.45
N LYS A 92 8.60 -11.14 -14.28
CA LYS A 92 8.23 -11.90 -13.08
C LYS A 92 7.04 -11.30 -12.34
N TYR A 93 6.85 -9.99 -12.43
CA TYR A 93 5.96 -9.25 -11.53
C TYR A 93 4.90 -8.41 -12.23
N GLY A 94 5.11 -8.03 -13.50
CA GLY A 94 4.09 -7.36 -14.32
C GLY A 94 3.52 -6.08 -13.71
N PHE A 95 4.31 -5.32 -12.94
CA PHE A 95 3.88 -4.13 -12.19
C PHE A 95 2.81 -4.40 -11.13
N LYS A 96 2.94 -5.51 -10.42
CA LYS A 96 2.14 -5.85 -9.26
C LYS A 96 3.04 -6.02 -8.04
N TRP A 97 2.51 -5.66 -6.88
CA TRP A 97 3.20 -5.75 -5.59
C TRP A 97 2.34 -6.49 -4.57
N ASP A 98 2.98 -7.15 -3.61
CA ASP A 98 2.27 -7.62 -2.41
C ASP A 98 2.20 -6.42 -1.44
N VAL A 99 1.01 -5.84 -1.24
CA VAL A 99 0.84 -4.54 -0.57
C VAL A 99 0.21 -4.72 0.82
N PRO A 100 0.88 -4.29 1.90
CA PRO A 100 0.30 -4.25 3.23
C PRO A 100 -0.66 -3.05 3.33
N ILE A 101 -1.94 -3.35 3.50
CA ILE A 101 -3.02 -2.38 3.63
C ILE A 101 -3.32 -2.17 5.11
N TRP A 102 -2.81 -1.07 5.66
CA TRP A 102 -3.21 -0.57 6.97
C TRP A 102 -4.49 0.24 6.82
N TYR A 103 -5.57 -0.17 7.47
CA TYR A 103 -6.87 0.47 7.30
C TYR A 103 -7.60 0.71 8.62
N GLN A 104 -8.49 1.70 8.62
CA GLN A 104 -9.39 2.03 9.72
C GLN A 104 -10.81 2.19 9.19
N GLU A 105 -11.78 1.71 9.97
CA GLU A 105 -13.20 1.87 9.71
C GLU A 105 -13.79 2.78 10.80
N GLY A 106 -14.43 3.88 10.44
CA GLY A 106 -15.13 4.75 11.39
C GLY A 106 -14.26 5.44 12.45
N GLY A 107 -12.92 5.35 12.34
CA GLY A 107 -11.99 5.85 13.37
C GLY A 107 -11.61 4.81 14.44
N GLU A 108 -11.97 3.54 14.24
CA GLU A 108 -11.50 2.41 15.07
C GLU A 108 -9.99 2.19 14.96
N ASP A 109 -9.48 1.20 15.71
CA ASP A 109 -8.08 0.78 15.67
C ASP A 109 -7.64 0.39 14.26
N THR A 110 -6.37 0.68 13.97
CA THR A 110 -5.76 0.34 12.67
C THR A 110 -5.59 -1.16 12.56
N ARG A 111 -6.13 -1.74 11.48
CA ARG A 111 -6.02 -3.17 11.13
C ARG A 111 -5.07 -3.33 9.94
N LEU A 112 -4.46 -4.50 9.81
CA LEU A 112 -3.61 -4.87 8.68
C LEU A 112 -4.31 -5.96 7.84
N ALA A 113 -4.36 -5.76 6.54
CA ALA A 113 -4.71 -6.77 5.55
C ALA A 113 -3.67 -6.77 4.42
N TRP A 114 -3.58 -7.86 3.67
CA TRP A 114 -2.66 -7.97 2.54
C TRP A 114 -3.42 -7.98 1.21
N LEU A 115 -3.06 -7.06 0.32
CA LEU A 115 -3.48 -7.10 -1.08
C LEU A 115 -2.42 -7.86 -1.88
N GLY A 116 -2.78 -9.06 -2.35
CA GLY A 116 -1.92 -9.88 -3.18
C GLY A 116 -1.74 -9.30 -4.59
N ARG A 117 -0.68 -9.74 -5.27
CA ARG A 117 -0.39 -9.34 -6.66
C ARG A 117 -1.48 -9.72 -7.66
N ASP A 118 -2.04 -10.91 -7.51
CA ASP A 118 -2.86 -11.53 -8.54
C ASP A 118 -4.36 -11.53 -8.24
N GLU A 119 -4.73 -11.19 -7.01
CA GLU A 119 -6.10 -11.26 -6.54
C GLU A 119 -6.57 -9.96 -5.88
N PRO A 120 -7.82 -9.55 -6.12
CA PRO A 120 -8.41 -8.43 -5.39
C PRO A 120 -8.60 -8.82 -3.92
N LEU A 121 -8.39 -7.85 -3.03
CA LEU A 121 -8.67 -8.01 -1.60
C LEU A 121 -10.11 -7.57 -1.31
N TYR A 122 -10.88 -8.41 -0.62
CA TYR A 122 -12.21 -8.06 -0.15
C TYR A 122 -12.19 -7.78 1.35
N LEU A 123 -12.53 -6.55 1.74
CA LEU A 123 -12.68 -6.16 3.14
C LEU A 123 -14.15 -6.19 3.52
N LYS A 124 -14.47 -6.92 4.59
CA LYS A 124 -15.80 -6.90 5.20
C LYS A 124 -15.94 -5.67 6.10
N LEU A 125 -17.03 -4.93 5.91
CA LEU A 125 -17.42 -3.79 6.74
C LEU A 125 -18.19 -4.27 7.96
N ASN A 126 -17.86 -3.72 9.13
CA ASN A 126 -18.67 -3.89 10.33
C ASN A 126 -19.94 -3.03 10.24
N ASN A 127 -19.80 -1.81 9.72
CA ASN A 127 -20.89 -0.88 9.49
C ASN A 127 -20.76 -0.26 8.09
N PRO A 128 -21.70 -0.53 7.16
CA PRO A 128 -21.71 0.05 5.83
C PRO A 128 -21.61 1.59 5.80
N GLU A 129 -22.13 2.29 6.80
CA GLU A 129 -22.12 3.75 6.85
C GLU A 129 -20.77 4.34 7.26
N ASN A 130 -19.90 3.53 7.87
CA ASN A 130 -18.63 4.01 8.33
C ASN A 130 -17.68 4.29 7.16
N PRO A 131 -16.97 5.44 7.17
CA PRO A 131 -15.91 5.68 6.22
C PRO A 131 -14.74 4.73 6.49
N VAL A 132 -14.25 4.09 5.42
CA VAL A 132 -13.01 3.31 5.46
C VAL A 132 -11.87 4.12 4.88
N VAL A 133 -10.74 4.12 5.58
CA VAL A 133 -9.51 4.78 5.15
C VAL A 133 -8.41 3.76 5.12
N ILE A 134 -7.72 3.67 3.99
CA ILE A 134 -6.49 2.89 3.86
C ILE A 134 -5.25 3.77 4.03
N ASN A 135 -4.10 3.13 4.18
CA ASN A 135 -2.80 3.73 4.43
C ASN A 135 -2.77 4.64 5.68
N THR A 136 -3.40 4.20 6.76
CA THR A 136 -3.50 5.00 7.99
C THR A 136 -2.11 5.20 8.59
N GLY A 137 -1.73 6.47 8.77
CA GLY A 137 -0.37 6.84 9.22
C GLY A 137 0.68 6.95 8.12
N ARG A 138 0.33 6.71 6.84
CA ARG A 138 1.23 6.76 5.67
C ARG A 138 2.45 5.84 5.80
N THR A 139 2.23 4.62 6.27
CA THR A 139 3.28 3.61 6.42
C THR A 139 3.54 2.85 5.12
N GLY A 140 2.57 2.80 4.20
CA GLY A 140 2.69 2.13 2.91
C GLY A 140 3.16 3.05 1.78
N PHE A 141 4.02 2.53 0.92
CA PHE A 141 4.51 3.22 -0.28
C PHE A 141 3.58 3.01 -1.48
N TYR A 142 2.36 3.54 -1.39
CA TYR A 142 1.38 3.48 -2.47
C TYR A 142 0.43 4.67 -2.40
N ARG A 143 -0.24 4.97 -3.51
CA ARG A 143 -1.33 5.96 -3.55
C ARG A 143 -2.66 5.30 -3.37
N GLN A 144 -3.63 6.02 -2.83
CA GLN A 144 -4.96 5.51 -2.59
C GLN A 144 -5.98 6.25 -3.44
N ASN A 145 -6.93 5.52 -4.00
CA ASN A 145 -8.10 6.05 -4.66
C ASN A 145 -9.35 5.38 -4.11
N TYR A 146 -10.46 6.10 -4.11
CA TYR A 146 -11.76 5.59 -3.67
C TYR A 146 -12.78 5.82 -4.78
N ASP A 147 -13.83 5.01 -4.81
CA ASP A 147 -15.03 5.33 -5.59
C ASP A 147 -15.73 6.60 -5.05
N ASP A 148 -16.67 7.15 -5.83
CA ASP A 148 -17.41 8.36 -5.46
C ASP A 148 -18.09 8.24 -4.09
N LYS A 149 -18.58 7.03 -3.75
CA LYS A 149 -19.24 6.77 -2.47
C LYS A 149 -18.25 6.87 -1.31
N GLY A 150 -17.07 6.26 -1.45
CA GLY A 150 -15.99 6.33 -0.49
C GLY A 150 -15.50 7.75 -0.29
N TRP A 151 -15.24 8.49 -1.37
CA TRP A 151 -14.85 9.91 -1.30
C TRP A 151 -15.91 10.78 -0.62
N LYS A 152 -17.21 10.56 -0.89
CA LYS A 152 -18.30 11.27 -0.22
C LYS A 152 -18.33 11.00 1.28
N LYS A 153 -18.18 9.74 1.70
CA LYS A 153 -18.14 9.36 3.14
C LYS A 153 -16.94 9.95 3.86
N ILE A 154 -15.76 9.88 3.24
CA ILE A 154 -14.54 10.49 3.77
C ILE A 154 -14.73 12.00 3.91
N THR A 155 -15.23 12.67 2.87
CA THR A 155 -15.48 14.12 2.88
C THR A 155 -16.49 14.52 3.94
N ALA A 156 -17.58 13.76 4.11
CA ALA A 156 -18.58 14.00 5.15
C ALA A 156 -17.98 13.90 6.56
N GLN A 157 -17.16 12.87 6.81
CA GLN A 157 -16.47 12.73 8.09
C GLN A 157 -15.52 13.91 8.36
N LEU A 158 -14.74 14.33 7.35
CA LEU A 158 -13.80 15.44 7.49
C LEU A 158 -14.52 16.76 7.79
N LYS A 159 -15.69 16.99 7.18
CA LYS A 159 -16.55 18.16 7.46
C LYS A 159 -17.12 18.13 8.87
N GLN A 160 -17.55 16.97 9.36
CA GLN A 160 -18.11 16.84 10.71
C GLN A 160 -17.05 16.95 11.79
N ASN A 161 -15.90 16.28 11.62
CA ASN A 161 -14.81 16.32 12.59
C ASN A 161 -13.44 16.03 11.96
N HIS A 162 -12.73 17.09 11.59
CA HIS A 162 -11.37 17.08 11.06
C HIS A 162 -10.28 16.76 12.11
N LYS A 163 -10.63 16.41 13.35
CA LYS A 163 -9.66 15.97 14.38
C LYS A 163 -9.69 14.47 14.64
N VAL A 164 -10.67 13.74 14.09
CA VAL A 164 -10.75 12.27 14.21
C VAL A 164 -9.52 11.59 13.57
N ARG A 165 -8.83 12.28 12.66
CA ARG A 165 -7.64 11.75 11.99
C ARG A 165 -6.40 12.61 12.25
N ARG A 166 -5.22 11.99 12.29
CA ARG A 166 -3.92 12.67 12.41
C ARG A 166 -3.64 13.56 11.19
N GLN A 167 -3.08 14.75 11.41
CA GLN A 167 -2.78 15.79 10.40
C GLN A 167 -2.09 15.30 9.11
N LYS A 168 -1.30 14.21 9.16
CA LYS A 168 -0.65 13.64 7.98
C LYS A 168 -1.64 13.05 6.97
N VAL A 169 -2.87 12.66 7.34
CA VAL A 169 -3.83 12.07 6.39
C VAL A 169 -4.45 13.12 5.45
N TYR A 170 -4.59 14.37 5.90
CA TYR A 170 -5.27 15.46 5.17
C TYR A 170 -4.54 15.89 3.89
N VAL A 171 -3.23 16.17 4.00
CA VAL A 171 -2.43 16.68 2.88
C VAL A 171 -2.35 15.69 1.71
N CYS A 172 -2.54 14.39 1.96
CA CYS A 172 -2.51 13.37 0.90
C CYS A 172 -3.87 13.18 0.26
N HIS A 173 -4.97 13.26 1.01
CA HIS A 173 -6.28 13.21 0.38
C HIS A 173 -6.49 14.38 -0.57
N GLU A 174 -5.93 15.56 -0.28
CA GLU A 174 -5.90 16.66 -1.25
C GLU A 174 -4.98 16.33 -2.43
N SER A 175 -3.72 15.92 -2.22
CA SER A 175 -2.82 15.60 -3.35
C SER A 175 -3.34 14.47 -4.25
N ASP A 176 -3.95 13.46 -3.65
CA ASP A 176 -4.47 12.29 -4.35
C ASP A 176 -5.83 12.59 -4.97
N SER A 177 -6.68 13.44 -4.37
CA SER A 177 -7.93 13.88 -5.01
C SER A 177 -7.69 14.78 -6.21
N TRP A 178 -6.72 15.70 -6.16
CA TRP A 178 -6.32 16.51 -7.32
C TRP A 178 -5.86 15.64 -8.49
N ILE A 179 -5.20 14.51 -8.20
CA ILE A 179 -4.73 13.59 -9.23
C ILE A 179 -5.85 12.69 -9.74
N SER A 180 -6.76 12.23 -8.88
CA SER A 180 -7.96 11.52 -9.34
C SER A 180 -8.85 12.42 -10.22
N ILE A 181 -9.01 13.71 -9.89
CA ILE A 181 -9.74 14.67 -10.73
C ILE A 181 -9.06 14.83 -12.10
N LEU A 182 -7.73 14.86 -12.16
CA LEU A 182 -6.99 14.92 -13.43
C LEU A 182 -7.02 13.61 -14.24
N VAL A 183 -7.41 12.49 -13.66
CA VAL A 183 -7.53 11.19 -14.36
C VAL A 183 -8.94 10.98 -14.93
N PHE A 184 -9.96 11.69 -14.42
CA PHE A 184 -11.35 11.59 -14.87
C PHE A 184 -11.81 12.74 -15.80
N PHE A 185 -10.97 13.74 -16.04
CA PHE A 185 -11.19 14.80 -17.02
C PHE A 185 -10.07 14.77 -18.09
N ASP A 186 -10.11 13.77 -18.97
CA ASP A 186 -9.55 13.79 -20.33
C ASP A 186 -10.15 12.65 -21.16
#